data_AF-A0AAD9LDE2-F1
#
_entry.id   AF-A0AAD9LDE2-F1
#
_cell.length_a   1.000
_cell.length_b   1.000
_cell.length_c   1.000
_cell.angle_alpha   90.00
_cell.angle_beta   90.00
_cell.angle_gamma   90.00
#
_symmetry.space_group_name_H-M   'P 1'
#
loop_
_entity.id
_entity.type
_entity.pdbx_description
1 polymer ?
#
loop_
_entity_poly.entity_id
_entity_poly.type
_entity_poly.pdbx_seq_one_letter_code
_entity_poly.pdbx_strand_id
1 'polypeptide(L)'
;MTTRALLHEAFHRVFFRRYTDRHVMTSCSYAFEMQLLLHPNFKNPDGALKKVVRRSNLQAGASQQVTDRHYAKVRRKVIDRVRNIMVAVDTQPISPGIVAPPPEVGFSEGVMGLFAETADEVVLPPAETQTSLHEQRIDKELDRYLATSTSLRAVRPGEPEPVLSFWKCQQEHRNFRLLCLVARVLFSIPSASA
;
A
#
# COMPACT_ATOMS: atom_id res chain seq x y z
N MET A 1 -17.82 7.38 -40.16
CA MET A 1 -17.19 7.20 -38.82
C MET A 1 -16.57 8.54 -38.41
N THR A 2 -16.70 8.98 -37.16
CA THR A 2 -16.21 10.32 -36.72
C THR A 2 -14.92 10.21 -35.93
N THR A 3 -14.08 11.26 -35.93
CA THR A 3 -12.85 11.33 -35.11
C THR A 3 -13.12 11.03 -33.63
N ARG A 4 -14.26 11.51 -33.11
CA ARG A 4 -14.70 11.23 -31.74
C ARG A 4 -14.92 9.75 -31.48
N ALA A 5 -15.51 9.02 -32.43
CA ALA A 5 -15.73 7.58 -32.30
C ALA A 5 -14.41 6.81 -32.32
N LEU A 6 -13.48 7.20 -33.21
CA LEU A 6 -12.14 6.61 -33.29
C LEU A 6 -11.33 6.84 -32.01
N LEU A 7 -11.35 8.06 -31.46
CA LEU A 7 -10.70 8.35 -30.18
C LEU A 7 -11.32 7.55 -29.05
N HIS A 8 -12.65 7.49 -28.97
CA HIS A 8 -13.33 6.70 -27.95
C HIS A 8 -12.92 5.23 -28.00
N GLU A 9 -12.92 4.62 -29.19
CA GLU A 9 -12.50 3.22 -29.38
C GLU A 9 -11.03 3.02 -29.01
N ALA A 10 -10.14 3.92 -29.46
CA ALA A 10 -8.72 3.87 -29.15
C ALA A 10 -8.49 3.97 -27.63
N PHE A 11 -9.07 4.97 -26.96
CA PHE A 11 -8.96 5.13 -25.51
C PHE A 11 -9.56 3.95 -24.75
N HIS A 12 -10.66 3.37 -25.23
CA HIS A 12 -11.20 2.17 -24.62
C HIS A 12 -10.22 1.01 -24.72
N ARG A 13 -9.71 0.75 -25.93
CA ARG A 13 -8.78 -0.34 -26.22
C ARG A 13 -7.47 -0.23 -25.43
N VAL A 14 -6.92 0.97 -25.29
CA VAL A 14 -5.59 1.16 -24.65
C VAL A 14 -5.69 1.44 -23.15
N PHE A 15 -6.73 2.15 -22.72
CA PHE A 15 -6.85 2.63 -21.35
C PHE A 15 -8.03 2.03 -20.61
N PHE A 16 -9.28 2.29 -21.04
CA PHE A 16 -10.45 1.96 -20.21
C PHE A 16 -10.77 0.47 -20.10
N ARG A 17 -10.26 -0.39 -20.99
CA ARG A 17 -10.42 -1.85 -20.90
C ARG A 17 -9.98 -2.42 -19.54
N ARG A 18 -9.05 -1.75 -18.85
CA ARG A 18 -8.60 -2.13 -17.50
C ARG A 18 -9.69 -2.04 -16.42
N TYR A 19 -10.82 -1.39 -16.74
CA TYR A 19 -11.98 -1.24 -15.86
C TYR A 19 -13.23 -1.96 -16.38
N THR A 20 -13.25 -2.38 -17.64
CA THR A 20 -14.44 -2.94 -18.31
C THR A 20 -14.27 -4.41 -18.68
N ASP A 21 -13.07 -4.84 -19.07
CA ASP A 21 -12.75 -6.22 -19.42
C ASP A 21 -12.33 -7.00 -18.16
N ARG A 22 -13.04 -8.10 -17.89
CA ARG A 22 -12.84 -8.92 -16.68
C ARG A 22 -11.47 -9.59 -16.60
N HIS A 23 -10.91 -10.01 -17.74
CA HIS A 23 -9.60 -10.64 -17.82
C HIS A 23 -8.52 -9.58 -17.59
N VAL A 24 -8.60 -8.45 -18.29
CA VAL A 24 -7.64 -7.35 -18.13
C VAL A 24 -7.70 -6.79 -16.71
N MET A 25 -8.89 -6.67 -16.11
CA MET A 25 -9.04 -6.24 -14.72
C MET A 25 -8.31 -7.15 -13.72
N THR A 26 -8.12 -8.42 -14.07
CA THR A 26 -7.48 -9.39 -13.17
C THR A 26 -5.96 -9.32 -13.27
N SER A 27 -5.43 -9.07 -14.48
CA SER A 27 -3.98 -9.05 -14.76
C SER A 27 -3.35 -7.66 -14.74
N CYS A 28 -4.12 -6.57 -14.85
CA CYS A 28 -3.60 -5.20 -14.89
C CYS A 28 -2.79 -4.84 -13.63
N SER A 29 -1.67 -4.14 -13.80
CA SER A 29 -0.78 -3.70 -12.73
C SER A 29 -1.37 -2.57 -11.88
N TYR A 30 -2.24 -1.74 -12.45
CA TYR A 30 -2.84 -0.57 -11.82
C TYR A 30 -1.82 0.43 -11.23
N ALA A 31 -0.63 0.55 -11.84
CA ALA A 31 0.44 1.43 -11.34
C ALA A 31 0.00 2.89 -11.19
N PHE A 32 -0.75 3.41 -12.17
CA PHE A 32 -1.29 4.76 -12.15
C PHE A 32 -2.28 4.96 -10.98
N GLU A 33 -3.16 4.00 -10.74
CA GLU A 33 -4.14 4.06 -9.66
C GLU A 33 -3.48 3.95 -8.29
N MET A 34 -2.41 3.16 -8.16
CA MET A 34 -1.59 3.12 -6.94
C MET A 34 -0.87 4.45 -6.69
N GLN A 35 -0.36 5.10 -7.73
CA GLN A 35 0.24 6.44 -7.63
C GLN A 35 -0.81 7.49 -7.23
N LEU A 36 -2.02 7.44 -7.78
CA LEU A 36 -3.14 8.29 -7.36
C LEU A 36 -3.52 8.03 -5.89
N LEU A 37 -3.53 6.76 -5.47
CA LEU A 37 -3.79 6.40 -4.08
C LEU A 37 -2.76 7.02 -3.15
N LEU A 38 -1.48 7.08 -3.53
CA LEU A 38 -0.41 7.71 -2.76
C LEU A 38 -0.21 9.21 -3.02
N HIS A 39 -1.08 9.84 -3.79
CA HIS A 39 -1.01 11.27 -4.03
C HIS A 39 -1.79 12.02 -2.94
N PRO A 40 -1.17 12.95 -2.18
CA PRO A 40 -1.81 13.60 -1.02
C PRO A 40 -3.17 14.25 -1.33
N ASN A 41 -3.30 14.85 -2.51
CA ASN A 41 -4.54 15.51 -2.96
C ASN A 41 -5.56 14.56 -3.62
N PHE A 42 -5.16 13.36 -4.05
CA PHE A 42 -6.01 12.44 -4.84
C PHE A 42 -6.23 11.08 -4.20
N LYS A 43 -5.76 10.87 -2.96
CA LYS A 43 -5.83 9.61 -2.20
C LYS A 43 -7.23 9.15 -1.76
N ASN A 44 -8.24 9.39 -2.60
CA ASN A 44 -9.61 8.96 -2.41
C ASN A 44 -10.04 8.06 -3.59
N PRO A 45 -10.06 6.72 -3.41
CA PRO A 45 -10.49 5.81 -4.46
C PRO A 45 -12.00 5.92 -4.78
N ASP A 46 -12.81 6.44 -3.87
CA ASP A 46 -14.23 6.74 -4.11
C ASP A 46 -14.43 8.04 -4.90
N GLY A 47 -13.37 8.84 -5.06
CA GLY A 47 -13.34 10.05 -5.86
C GLY A 47 -13.17 9.78 -7.36
N ALA A 48 -11.97 10.06 -7.87
CA ALA A 48 -11.70 10.01 -9.31
C ALA A 48 -11.82 8.59 -9.90
N LEU A 49 -11.29 7.59 -9.18
CA LEU A 49 -11.29 6.18 -9.64
C LEU A 49 -12.71 5.63 -9.80
N LYS A 50 -13.59 5.83 -8.81
CA LYS A 50 -14.99 5.42 -8.91
C LYS A 50 -15.70 6.07 -10.10
N LYS A 51 -15.47 7.36 -10.32
CA LYS A 51 -16.07 8.11 -11.44
C LYS A 51 -15.61 7.56 -12.79
N VAL A 52 -14.32 7.26 -12.97
CA VAL A 52 -13.82 6.74 -14.25
C VAL A 52 -14.28 5.31 -14.51
N VAL A 53 -14.26 4.44 -13.49
CA VAL A 53 -14.79 3.06 -13.61
C VAL A 53 -16.27 3.12 -13.97
N ARG A 54 -17.04 4.00 -13.30
CA ARG A 54 -18.47 4.12 -13.57
C ARG A 54 -18.78 4.59 -14.99
N ARG A 55 -18.15 5.67 -15.43
CA ARG A 55 -18.39 6.23 -16.77
C ARG A 55 -17.98 5.26 -17.87
N SER A 56 -16.79 4.66 -17.76
CA SER A 56 -16.29 3.72 -18.78
C SER A 56 -17.16 2.47 -18.91
N ASN A 57 -17.65 1.91 -17.80
CA ASN A 57 -18.53 0.74 -17.83
C ASN A 57 -19.93 1.05 -18.39
N LEU A 58 -20.53 2.17 -17.98
CA LEU A 58 -21.84 2.59 -18.52
C LEU A 58 -21.75 2.89 -20.02
N GLN A 59 -20.67 3.52 -20.47
CA GLN A 59 -20.44 3.76 -21.90
C GLN A 59 -20.21 2.46 -22.70
N ALA A 60 -19.71 1.42 -22.05
CA ALA A 60 -19.58 0.08 -22.62
C ALA A 60 -20.89 -0.74 -22.54
N GLY A 61 -22.01 -0.15 -22.07
CA GLY A 61 -23.31 -0.80 -22.00
C GLY A 61 -23.55 -1.67 -20.76
N ALA A 62 -22.68 -1.58 -19.74
CA ALA A 62 -22.87 -2.33 -18.50
C ALA A 62 -24.01 -1.75 -17.64
N SER A 63 -24.67 -2.60 -16.85
CA SER A 63 -25.64 -2.15 -15.85
C SER A 63 -24.95 -1.47 -14.64
N GLN A 64 -25.70 -0.72 -13.84
CA GLN A 64 -25.18 -0.13 -12.60
C GLN A 64 -24.64 -1.22 -11.65
N GLN A 65 -25.34 -2.34 -11.50
CA GLN A 65 -24.91 -3.43 -10.63
C GLN A 65 -23.57 -4.05 -11.07
N VAL A 66 -23.36 -4.23 -12.38
CA VAL A 66 -22.07 -4.70 -12.91
C VAL A 66 -20.98 -3.67 -12.67
N THR A 67 -21.31 -2.39 -12.85
CA THR A 67 -20.41 -1.27 -12.63
C THR A 67 -19.93 -1.17 -11.18
N ASP A 68 -20.82 -1.34 -10.21
CA ASP A 68 -20.47 -1.34 -8.79
C ASP A 68 -19.57 -2.53 -8.42
N ARG A 69 -19.85 -3.71 -8.98
CA ARG A 69 -18.97 -4.89 -8.82
C ARG A 69 -17.59 -4.66 -9.43
N HIS A 70 -17.52 -4.05 -10.61
CA HIS A 70 -16.25 -3.72 -11.25
C HIS A 70 -15.47 -2.72 -10.39
N TYR A 71 -16.12 -1.66 -9.90
CA TYR A 71 -15.49 -0.71 -9.00
C TYR A 71 -14.94 -1.37 -7.74
N ALA A 72 -15.73 -2.18 -7.04
CA ALA A 72 -15.29 -2.88 -5.84
C ALA A 72 -14.07 -3.78 -6.12
N LYS A 73 -14.05 -4.47 -7.26
CA LYS A 73 -12.92 -5.31 -7.69
C LYS A 73 -11.66 -4.48 -7.96
N VAL A 74 -11.76 -3.39 -8.71
CA VAL A 74 -10.61 -2.51 -8.99
C VAL A 74 -10.08 -1.87 -7.72
N ARG A 75 -10.96 -1.32 -6.88
CA ARG A 75 -10.58 -0.73 -5.58
C ARG A 75 -9.79 -1.71 -4.72
N ARG A 76 -10.29 -2.95 -4.59
CA ARG A 76 -9.61 -4.02 -3.87
C ARG A 76 -8.23 -4.30 -4.46
N LYS A 77 -8.14 -4.51 -5.78
CA LYS A 77 -6.86 -4.79 -6.45
C LYS A 77 -5.81 -3.68 -6.25
N VAL A 78 -6.21 -2.42 -6.29
CA VAL A 78 -5.30 -1.29 -6.06
C VAL A 78 -4.76 -1.31 -4.62
N ILE A 79 -5.64 -1.48 -3.64
CA ILE A 79 -5.27 -1.54 -2.21
C ILE A 79 -4.38 -2.75 -1.93
N ASP A 80 -4.78 -3.94 -2.39
CA ASP A 80 -4.02 -5.18 -2.19
C ASP A 80 -2.61 -5.08 -2.79
N ARG A 81 -2.46 -4.46 -3.97
CA ARG A 81 -1.14 -4.29 -4.59
C ARG A 81 -0.26 -3.33 -3.81
N VAL A 82 -0.79 -2.21 -3.31
CA VAL A 82 -0.03 -1.32 -2.42
C VAL A 82 0.38 -2.06 -1.16
N ARG A 83 -0.54 -2.80 -0.53
CA ARG A 83 -0.26 -3.64 0.65
C ARG A 83 0.86 -4.66 0.36
N ASN A 84 0.81 -5.35 -0.78
CA ASN A 84 1.85 -6.31 -1.16
C ASN A 84 3.23 -5.66 -1.32
N ILE A 85 3.30 -4.43 -1.85
CA ILE A 85 4.57 -3.69 -1.90
C ILE A 85 5.01 -3.31 -0.50
N MET A 86 4.09 -2.90 0.40
CA MET A 86 4.42 -2.61 1.81
C MET A 86 5.02 -3.84 2.52
N VAL A 87 4.46 -5.03 2.31
CA VAL A 87 5.02 -6.30 2.80
C VAL A 87 6.43 -6.50 2.23
N ALA A 88 6.61 -6.35 0.92
CA ALA A 88 7.88 -6.62 0.27
C ALA A 88 9.01 -5.65 0.67
N VAL A 89 8.69 -4.39 1.02
CA VAL A 89 9.68 -3.40 1.47
C VAL A 89 9.91 -3.41 2.98
N ASP A 90 9.10 -4.13 3.76
CA ASP A 90 9.35 -4.27 5.19
C ASP A 90 10.46 -5.28 5.43
N THR A 91 11.68 -4.77 5.50
CA THR A 91 12.88 -5.55 5.77
C THR A 91 13.14 -5.78 7.26
N GLN A 92 12.16 -5.51 8.15
CA GLN A 92 12.37 -5.86 9.56
C GLN A 92 12.58 -7.37 9.68
N PRO A 93 13.66 -7.81 10.36
CA PRO A 93 13.75 -9.20 10.73
C PRO A 93 12.52 -9.51 11.59
N ILE A 94 11.75 -10.51 11.16
CA ILE A 94 10.89 -11.28 12.05
C ILE A 94 11.88 -11.84 13.07
N SER A 95 12.04 -11.17 14.21
CA SER A 95 13.18 -11.32 15.10
C SER A 95 13.48 -12.80 15.36
N PRO A 96 14.55 -13.38 14.80
CA PRO A 96 15.05 -14.64 15.32
C PRO A 96 15.63 -14.27 16.68
N GLY A 97 15.03 -14.80 17.75
CA GLY A 97 15.52 -14.58 19.11
C GLY A 97 17.04 -14.78 19.14
N ILE A 98 17.74 -13.83 19.73
CA ILE A 98 19.18 -13.94 19.99
C ILE A 98 19.33 -15.16 20.89
N VAL A 99 19.71 -16.31 20.32
CA VAL A 99 20.12 -17.48 21.09
C VAL A 99 21.49 -17.14 21.64
N ALA A 100 21.53 -16.60 22.85
CA ALA A 100 22.77 -16.54 23.60
C ALA A 100 23.21 -18.00 23.85
N PRO A 101 24.46 -18.38 23.55
CA PRO A 101 24.95 -19.70 23.91
C PRO A 101 24.83 -19.89 25.43
N PRO A 102 24.44 -21.08 25.91
CA PRO A 102 24.26 -21.32 27.33
C PRO A 102 25.59 -21.03 28.05
N PRO A 103 25.58 -20.29 29.18
CA PRO A 103 26.79 -20.11 29.96
C PRO A 103 27.23 -21.49 30.47
N GLU A 104 28.46 -21.90 30.18
CA GLU A 104 29.07 -23.05 30.84
C GLU A 104 29.20 -22.72 32.34
N VAL A 105 28.25 -23.20 33.13
CA VAL A 105 28.24 -23.03 34.59
C VAL A 105 29.15 -24.07 35.21
N GLY A 106 30.38 -23.67 35.48
CA GLY A 106 31.24 -24.31 36.46
C GLY A 106 31.26 -23.52 37.76
N PHE A 107 30.15 -23.46 38.53
CA PHE A 107 30.19 -22.85 39.87
C PHE A 107 29.29 -23.55 40.89
N SER A 108 29.87 -23.69 42.08
CA SER A 108 29.46 -24.42 43.29
C SER A 108 28.03 -24.12 43.79
N GLU A 109 27.42 -25.16 44.38
CA GLU A 109 26.06 -25.34 44.92
C GLU A 109 25.57 -24.31 45.98
N GLY A 110 26.25 -23.18 46.17
CA GLY A 110 26.01 -22.23 47.27
C GLY A 110 25.21 -20.98 46.92
N VAL A 111 24.80 -20.74 45.67
CA VAL A 111 24.19 -19.47 45.24
C VAL A 111 22.89 -19.68 44.46
N MET A 112 22.18 -20.79 44.68
CA MET A 112 20.94 -21.13 43.98
C MET A 112 19.69 -20.42 44.56
N GLY A 113 19.86 -19.58 45.58
CA GLY A 113 18.75 -18.89 46.27
C GLY A 113 18.52 -17.42 45.87
N LEU A 114 19.38 -16.80 45.07
CA LEU A 114 19.34 -15.35 44.79
C LEU A 114 18.90 -14.98 43.37
N PHE A 115 18.82 -15.95 42.44
CA PHE A 115 18.49 -15.71 41.03
C PHE A 115 17.24 -16.46 40.54
N ALA A 116 16.48 -17.08 41.45
CA ALA A 116 15.26 -17.82 41.09
C ALA A 116 14.05 -16.91 40.81
N GLU A 117 14.16 -15.59 40.98
CA GLU A 117 13.01 -14.67 40.95
C GLU A 117 12.94 -13.71 39.75
N THR A 118 13.81 -13.84 38.73
CA THR A 118 13.68 -13.04 37.49
C THR A 118 14.20 -13.77 36.26
N ALA A 119 13.67 -14.97 36.00
CA ALA A 119 13.65 -15.52 34.65
C ALA A 119 12.23 -15.35 34.11
N ASP A 120 11.90 -14.11 33.72
CA ASP A 120 10.75 -13.88 32.84
C ASP A 120 11.14 -14.52 31.50
N GLU A 121 10.74 -15.78 31.33
CA GLU A 121 10.89 -16.53 30.10
C GLU A 121 10.13 -15.75 29.03
N VAL A 122 10.85 -14.94 28.23
CA VAL A 122 10.27 -14.21 27.11
C VAL A 122 9.89 -15.24 26.06
N VAL A 123 8.75 -15.89 26.25
CA VAL A 123 8.13 -16.79 25.30
C VAL A 123 7.82 -15.96 24.07
N LEU A 124 8.59 -16.17 23.00
CA LEU A 124 8.30 -15.54 21.72
C LEU A 124 6.89 -15.99 21.28
N PRO A 125 6.03 -15.05 20.87
CA PRO A 125 4.72 -15.40 20.39
C PRO A 125 4.83 -16.33 19.17
N PRO A 126 3.90 -17.28 18.98
CA PRO A 126 3.91 -18.21 17.85
C PRO A 126 4.12 -17.51 16.50
N ALA A 127 4.73 -18.19 15.54
CA ALA A 127 4.99 -17.63 14.20
C ALA A 127 3.72 -17.04 13.55
N GLU A 128 2.57 -17.69 13.75
CA GLU A 128 1.25 -17.21 13.30
C GLU A 128 0.87 -15.86 13.91
N THR A 129 1.16 -15.67 15.20
CA THR A 129 0.94 -14.42 15.92
C THR A 129 1.88 -13.32 15.40
N GLN A 130 3.12 -13.66 15.03
CA GLN A 130 4.07 -12.69 14.47
C GLN A 130 3.64 -12.21 13.07
N THR A 131 3.18 -13.11 12.20
CA THR A 131 2.62 -12.75 10.89
C THR A 131 1.36 -11.88 11.05
N SER A 132 0.48 -12.23 11.98
CA SER A 132 -0.72 -11.43 12.27
C SER A 132 -0.39 -10.01 12.74
N LEU A 133 0.59 -9.85 13.63
CA LEU A 133 1.05 -8.54 14.10
C LEU A 133 1.70 -7.71 12.99
N HIS A 134 2.44 -8.35 12.09
CA HIS A 134 3.05 -7.70 10.92
C HIS A 134 1.99 -7.18 9.94
N GLU A 135 1.03 -8.03 9.56
CA GLU A 135 -0.10 -7.62 8.71
C GLU A 135 -0.90 -6.48 9.34
N GLN A 136 -1.19 -6.58 10.64
CA GLN A 136 -1.93 -5.55 11.36
C GLN A 136 -1.18 -4.20 11.35
N ARG A 137 0.16 -4.21 11.42
CA ARG A 137 0.96 -2.99 11.36
C ARG A 137 0.87 -2.33 9.98
N ILE A 138 0.91 -3.12 8.91
CA ILE A 138 0.78 -2.65 7.53
C ILE A 138 -0.59 -2.01 7.34
N ASP A 139 -1.65 -2.72 7.73
CA ASP A 139 -3.02 -2.26 7.60
C ASP A 139 -3.24 -0.96 8.39
N LYS A 140 -2.74 -0.89 9.64
CA LYS A 140 -2.79 0.34 10.46
C LYS A 140 -2.13 1.53 9.79
N GLU A 141 -0.96 1.35 9.16
CA GLU A 141 -0.26 2.45 8.49
C GLU A 141 -1.03 2.92 7.24
N LEU A 142 -1.54 1.99 6.43
CA LEU A 142 -2.32 2.30 5.24
C LEU A 142 -3.66 2.98 5.59
N ASP A 143 -4.39 2.44 6.55
CA ASP A 143 -5.67 3.00 7.01
C ASP A 143 -5.48 4.39 7.61
N ARG A 144 -4.42 4.59 8.41
CA ARG A 144 -4.07 5.92 8.93
C ARG A 144 -3.84 6.90 7.80
N TYR A 145 -3.11 6.51 6.76
CA TYR A 145 -2.87 7.39 5.62
C TYR A 145 -4.17 7.73 4.88
N LEU A 146 -5.04 6.75 4.64
CA LEU A 146 -6.31 6.97 3.93
C LEU A 146 -7.30 7.83 4.75
N ALA A 147 -7.27 7.72 6.08
CA ALA A 147 -8.14 8.51 6.97
C ALA A 147 -7.62 9.93 7.23
N THR A 148 -6.30 10.15 7.15
CA THR A 148 -5.70 11.46 7.46
C THR A 148 -5.90 12.43 6.31
N SER A 149 -6.47 13.61 6.56
CA SER A 149 -6.45 14.70 5.57
C SER A 149 -5.02 15.18 5.32
N THR A 150 -4.55 15.08 4.07
CA THR A 150 -3.23 15.59 3.68
C THR A 150 -3.37 16.43 2.43
N SER A 151 -2.49 17.41 2.28
CA SER A 151 -2.36 18.20 1.06
C SER A 151 -0.90 18.50 0.77
N LEU A 152 -0.58 18.68 -0.51
CA LEU A 152 0.71 19.22 -0.92
C LEU A 152 0.81 20.69 -0.47
N ARG A 153 1.93 21.05 0.15
CA ARG A 153 2.23 22.45 0.51
C ARG A 153 2.55 23.25 -0.76
N ALA A 154 2.27 24.55 -0.73
CA ALA A 154 2.77 25.46 -1.76
C ALA A 154 4.23 25.83 -1.44
N VAL A 155 5.16 25.54 -2.36
CA VAL A 155 6.57 25.96 -2.23
C VAL A 155 6.70 27.43 -2.58
N ARG A 156 5.92 27.88 -3.56
CA ARG A 156 5.70 29.29 -3.94
C ARG A 156 4.22 29.49 -4.25
N PRO A 157 3.71 30.73 -4.30
CA PRO A 157 2.36 31.00 -4.77
C PRO A 157 2.14 30.35 -6.15
N GLY A 158 1.20 29.39 -6.23
CA GLY A 158 0.88 28.66 -7.47
C GLY A 158 1.75 27.44 -7.78
N GLU A 159 2.84 27.19 -7.03
CA GLU A 159 3.71 26.01 -7.22
C GLU A 159 3.54 25.02 -6.07
N PRO A 160 2.74 23.94 -6.24
CA PRO A 160 2.66 22.88 -5.25
C PRO A 160 3.99 22.12 -5.16
N GLU A 161 4.33 21.64 -3.97
CA GLU A 161 5.51 20.81 -3.77
C GLU A 161 5.41 19.50 -4.57
N PRO A 162 6.53 18.96 -5.07
CA PRO A 162 6.54 17.63 -5.69
C PRO A 162 6.07 16.55 -4.71
N VAL A 163 5.35 15.55 -5.22
CA VAL A 163 4.84 14.41 -4.41
C VAL A 163 5.97 13.68 -3.68
N LEU A 164 7.13 13.52 -4.32
CA LEU A 164 8.31 12.91 -3.69
C LEU A 164 8.86 13.76 -2.53
N SER A 165 8.79 15.09 -2.62
CA SER A 165 9.17 15.99 -1.53
C SER A 165 8.23 15.85 -0.33
N PHE A 166 6.91 15.74 -0.59
CA PHE A 166 5.94 15.42 0.46
C PHE A 166 6.31 14.11 1.16
N TRP A 167 6.56 13.03 0.42
CA TRP A 167 6.90 11.73 1.01
C TRP A 167 8.24 11.73 1.77
N LYS A 168 9.23 12.49 1.28
CA LYS A 168 10.48 12.71 2.02
C LYS A 168 10.22 13.40 3.37
N CYS A 169 9.41 14.45 3.38
CA CYS A 169 9.00 15.14 4.59
C CYS A 169 8.26 14.21 5.57
N GLN A 170 7.34 13.35 5.07
CA GLN A 170 6.66 12.36 5.92
C GLN A 170 7.62 11.36 6.56
N GLN A 171 8.69 10.97 5.86
CA GLN A 171 9.73 10.10 6.38
C GLN A 171 10.55 10.79 7.48
N GLU A 172 10.93 12.05 7.28
CA GLU A 172 11.70 12.85 8.25
C GLU A 172 10.93 13.05 9.56
N HIS A 173 9.61 13.29 9.46
CA HIS A 173 8.73 13.44 10.63
C HIS A 173 8.30 12.10 11.25
N ARG A 174 8.75 10.95 10.70
CA ARG A 174 8.38 9.60 11.13
C ARG A 174 6.86 9.33 11.15
N ASN A 175 6.09 10.03 10.30
CA ASN A 175 4.64 9.84 10.21
C ASN A 175 4.28 8.53 9.50
N PHE A 176 5.06 8.18 8.48
CA PHE A 176 4.90 6.97 7.70
C PHE A 176 6.28 6.37 7.41
N ARG A 177 6.41 5.05 7.53
CA ARG A 177 7.68 4.35 7.31
C ARG A 177 7.59 3.53 6.03
N LEU A 178 6.64 2.62 5.95
CA LEU A 178 6.47 1.74 4.81
C LEU A 178 5.95 2.50 3.60
N LEU A 179 4.95 3.37 3.78
CA LEU A 179 4.38 4.12 2.65
C LEU A 179 5.38 5.07 1.99
N CYS A 180 6.34 5.62 2.74
CA CYS A 180 7.43 6.42 2.17
C CYS A 180 8.31 5.59 1.22
N LEU A 181 8.60 4.32 1.58
CA LEU A 181 9.34 3.40 0.71
C LEU A 181 8.51 3.00 -0.52
N VAL A 182 7.24 2.65 -0.32
CA VAL A 182 6.32 2.31 -1.41
C VAL A 182 6.18 3.46 -2.40
N ALA A 183 6.05 4.70 -1.91
CA ALA A 183 5.98 5.89 -2.77
C ALA A 183 7.23 6.01 -3.65
N ARG A 184 8.44 5.83 -3.10
CA ARG A 184 9.68 5.87 -3.88
C ARG A 184 9.70 4.82 -4.99
N VAL A 185 9.27 3.59 -4.69
CA VAL A 185 9.16 2.53 -5.70
C VAL A 185 8.14 2.90 -6.77
N LEU A 186 6.91 3.25 -6.38
CA LEU A 186 5.81 3.50 -7.32
C LEU A 186 6.03 4.72 -8.21
N PHE A 187 6.56 5.82 -7.67
CA PHE A 187 6.82 7.05 -8.44
C PHE A 187 8.09 6.98 -9.28
N SER A 188 8.90 5.92 -9.14
CA SER A 188 10.00 5.61 -10.06
C SER A 188 9.53 4.85 -11.31
N ILE A 189 8.31 4.31 -11.30
CA ILE A 189 7.72 3.60 -12.43
C ILE A 189 7.02 4.61 -13.35
N PRO A 190 7.34 4.66 -14.66
CA PRO A 190 6.57 5.46 -15.60
C PRO A 190 5.12 5.00 -15.64
N SER A 191 4.17 5.92 -15.44
CA SER A 191 2.74 5.62 -15.46
C SER A 191 2.18 5.38 -16.86
N ALA A 192 2.97 5.70 -17.89
CA ALA A 192 2.60 5.52 -19.29
C ALA A 192 2.85 4.08 -19.72
N SER A 193 1.79 3.39 -20.14
CA SER A 193 1.95 2.29 -21.08
C SER A 193 2.23 2.93 -22.44
N ALA A 194 3.44 2.77 -22.96
CA ALA A 194 3.67 2.93 -24.39
C ALA A 194 2.77 1.95 -25.18
#